data_AF-Q6SGV5-F1
#
_entry.id   AF-Q6SGV5-F1
#
_cell.length_a   1.000
_cell.length_b   1.000
_cell.length_c   1.000
_cell.angle_alpha   90.00
_cell.angle_beta   90.00
_cell.angle_gamma   90.00
#
_symmetry.space_group_name_H-M   'P 1'
#
loop_
_entity.id
_entity.type
_entity.pdbx_description
1 polymer ?
#
loop_
_entity_poly.entity_id
_entity_poly.type
_entity_poly.pdbx_seq_one_letter_code
_entity_poly.pdbx_strand_id
1 'polypeptide(L)'
;MKKIARNIGFAWLLAVSSFYASAASEQVTEVVIASLDKGNDHGVVIESLMREPFSFSLIQATLAAVEAGGESESDAFAMAGIASATSLPEAEAVAAVLRNTDVDENVLDTAMEQYVQLMSQPFINSDAVDTPGGGGLSSPVSPAN
;
A
#
# COMPACT_ATOMS: atom_id res chain seq x y z
N MET A 1 -4.78 60.71 -28.68
CA MET A 1 -4.10 59.43 -29.02
C MET A 1 -4.45 58.44 -27.92
N LYS A 2 -5.42 57.55 -28.14
CA LYS A 2 -5.35 56.18 -28.69
C LYS A 2 -5.37 55.15 -27.53
N LYS A 3 -6.44 54.35 -27.54
CA LYS A 3 -6.90 53.30 -26.61
C LYS A 3 -5.81 52.30 -26.22
N ILE A 4 -5.94 51.65 -25.07
CA ILE A 4 -6.06 50.18 -24.94
C ILE A 4 -6.79 49.85 -23.62
N ALA A 5 -7.91 49.14 -23.77
CA ALA A 5 -8.60 48.40 -22.73
C ALA A 5 -8.07 46.96 -22.68
N ARG A 6 -8.41 46.25 -21.58
CA ARG A 6 -8.37 44.77 -21.39
C ARG A 6 -7.07 44.19 -20.83
N ASN A 7 -7.13 43.71 -19.60
CA ASN A 7 -7.21 42.26 -19.34
C ASN A 7 -7.48 41.99 -17.85
N ILE A 8 -8.74 42.16 -17.43
CA ILE A 8 -9.25 41.53 -16.21
C ILE A 8 -9.65 40.11 -16.62
N GLY A 9 -8.67 39.22 -16.70
CA GLY A 9 -8.86 37.90 -17.31
C GLY A 9 -7.85 36.90 -16.82
N PHE A 10 -7.55 36.87 -15.51
CA PHE A 10 -6.71 35.81 -14.92
C PHE A 10 -6.95 35.61 -13.42
N ALA A 11 -8.17 35.87 -12.93
CA ALA A 11 -8.54 35.64 -11.52
C ALA A 11 -9.57 34.51 -11.32
N TRP A 12 -9.86 33.72 -12.37
CA TRP A 12 -10.89 32.68 -12.34
C TRP A 12 -10.34 31.24 -12.30
N LEU A 13 -9.02 31.05 -12.13
CA LEU A 13 -8.41 29.71 -12.14
C LEU A 13 -7.86 29.23 -10.79
N LEU A 14 -8.20 29.92 -9.69
CA LEU A 14 -7.74 29.54 -8.34
C LEU A 14 -8.88 29.27 -7.33
N ALA A 15 -10.15 29.37 -7.76
CA ALA A 15 -11.30 29.21 -6.85
C ALA A 15 -12.04 27.86 -6.99
N VAL A 16 -11.63 26.97 -7.89
CA VAL A 16 -12.31 25.67 -8.14
C VAL A 16 -11.50 24.46 -7.65
N SER A 17 -10.26 24.62 -7.20
CA SER A 17 -9.46 23.51 -6.68
C SER A 17 -9.59 23.28 -5.18
N SER A 18 -9.97 24.29 -4.39
CA SER A 18 -10.00 24.17 -2.92
C SER A 18 -11.24 23.44 -2.38
N PHE A 19 -12.33 23.37 -3.15
CA PHE A 19 -13.54 22.63 -2.73
C PHE A 19 -13.42 21.12 -2.99
N TYR A 20 -12.63 20.69 -3.98
CA TYR A 20 -12.44 19.28 -4.29
C TYR A 20 -11.44 18.58 -3.36
N ALA A 21 -10.42 19.31 -2.87
CA ALA A 21 -9.47 18.73 -1.91
C ALA A 21 -10.14 18.39 -0.56
N SER A 22 -11.03 19.26 -0.06
CA SER A 22 -11.75 19.03 1.21
C SER A 22 -12.73 17.86 1.11
N ALA A 23 -13.53 17.79 0.05
CA ALA A 23 -14.52 16.73 -0.13
C ALA A 23 -13.89 15.35 -0.38
N ALA A 24 -12.78 15.29 -1.13
CA ALA A 24 -12.03 14.06 -1.31
C ALA A 24 -11.42 13.58 0.02
N SER A 25 -10.86 14.48 0.84
CA SER A 25 -10.29 14.10 2.14
C SER A 25 -11.33 13.54 3.12
N GLU A 26 -12.53 14.13 3.15
CA GLU A 26 -13.62 13.69 4.04
C GLU A 26 -14.18 12.33 3.58
N GLN A 27 -14.37 12.14 2.28
CA GLN A 27 -14.80 10.86 1.72
C GLN A 27 -13.76 9.75 1.89
N VAL A 28 -12.46 10.07 1.75
CA VAL A 28 -11.39 9.11 2.05
C VAL A 28 -11.40 8.74 3.53
N THR A 29 -11.54 9.72 4.42
CA THR A 29 -11.60 9.49 5.87
C THR A 29 -12.77 8.57 6.24
N GLU A 30 -13.96 8.84 5.68
CA GLU A 30 -15.14 7.99 5.89
C GLU A 30 -14.90 6.56 5.39
N VAL A 31 -14.31 6.38 4.21
CA VAL A 31 -14.02 5.04 3.66
C VAL A 31 -12.98 4.30 4.50
N VAL A 32 -11.94 4.97 4.97
CA VAL A 32 -10.89 4.38 5.81
C VAL A 32 -11.49 3.92 7.14
N ILE A 33 -12.19 4.80 7.87
CA ILE A 33 -12.81 4.46 9.16
C ILE A 33 -13.85 3.35 8.99
N ALA A 34 -14.74 3.47 8.00
CA ALA A 34 -15.77 2.46 7.76
C ALA A 34 -15.20 1.10 7.34
N SER A 35 -14.01 1.07 6.75
CA SER A 35 -13.32 -0.18 6.41
C SER A 35 -12.66 -0.80 7.64
N LEU A 36 -12.03 0.00 8.50
CA LEU A 36 -11.48 -0.45 9.77
C LEU A 36 -12.57 -0.98 10.71
N ASP A 37 -13.73 -0.32 10.78
CA ASP A 37 -14.89 -0.77 11.57
C ASP A 37 -15.45 -2.12 11.09
N LYS A 38 -15.23 -2.47 9.82
CA LYS A 38 -15.58 -3.78 9.25
C LYS A 38 -14.51 -4.84 9.52
N GLY A 39 -13.38 -4.47 10.12
CA GLY A 39 -12.23 -5.34 10.37
C GLY A 39 -11.39 -5.61 9.14
N ASN A 40 -11.39 -4.73 8.14
CA ASN A 40 -10.51 -4.88 6.98
C ASN A 40 -9.06 -4.60 7.37
N ASP A 41 -8.12 -5.40 6.84
CA ASP A 41 -6.69 -5.16 6.99
C ASP A 41 -6.26 -3.86 6.29
N HIS A 42 -5.26 -3.18 6.85
CA HIS A 42 -4.73 -1.90 6.37
C HIS A 42 -4.31 -1.94 4.89
N GLY A 43 -3.73 -3.05 4.44
CA GLY A 43 -3.38 -3.25 3.02
C GLY A 43 -4.60 -3.27 2.10
N VAL A 44 -5.71 -3.89 2.54
CA VAL A 44 -6.97 -3.92 1.78
C VAL A 44 -7.59 -2.53 1.68
N VAL A 45 -7.48 -1.72 2.75
CA VAL A 45 -7.93 -0.33 2.72
C VAL A 45 -7.10 0.48 1.73
N ILE A 46 -5.77 0.36 1.74
CA ILE A 46 -4.87 1.02 0.77
C ILE A 46 -5.23 0.60 -0.66
N GLU A 47 -5.41 -0.69 -0.93
CA GLU A 47 -5.84 -1.18 -2.24
C GLU A 47 -7.18 -0.58 -2.68
N SER A 48 -8.12 -0.38 -1.75
CA SER A 48 -9.42 0.21 -2.06
C SER A 48 -9.29 1.67 -2.52
N LEU A 49 -8.37 2.43 -1.92
CA LEU A 49 -8.06 3.81 -2.32
C LEU A 49 -7.31 3.88 -3.67
N MET A 50 -6.60 2.82 -4.04
CA MET A 50 -5.95 2.71 -5.35
C MET A 50 -6.93 2.36 -6.48
N ARG A 51 -8.16 1.98 -6.16
CA ARG A 51 -9.23 1.65 -7.11
C ARG A 51 -10.20 2.82 -7.26
N GLU A 52 -11.08 2.73 -8.26
CA GLU A 52 -12.19 3.68 -8.37
C GLU A 52 -13.05 3.67 -7.09
N PRO A 53 -13.48 4.84 -6.59
CA PRO A 53 -13.50 6.14 -7.28
C PRO A 53 -12.24 7.01 -7.11
N PHE A 54 -11.30 6.63 -6.24
CA PHE A 54 -10.17 7.50 -5.86
C PHE A 54 -8.99 7.36 -6.82
N SER A 55 -8.68 6.13 -7.24
CA SER A 55 -7.61 5.81 -8.20
C SER A 55 -6.26 6.42 -7.83
N PHE A 56 -5.95 6.44 -6.53
CA PHE A 56 -4.70 6.98 -6.01
C PHE A 56 -3.50 6.08 -6.37
N SER A 57 -2.31 6.69 -6.48
CA SER A 57 -1.07 5.91 -6.45
C SER A 57 -0.86 5.28 -5.07
N LEU A 58 0.02 4.28 -4.95
CA LEU A 58 0.34 3.66 -3.66
C LEU A 58 0.78 4.70 -2.61
N ILE A 59 1.63 5.66 -3.00
CA ILE A 59 2.08 6.75 -2.13
C ILE A 59 0.89 7.60 -1.66
N GLN A 60 0.02 8.00 -2.58
CA GLN A 60 -1.15 8.83 -2.26
C GLN A 60 -2.15 8.09 -1.37
N ALA A 61 -2.42 6.82 -1.67
CA ALA A 61 -3.30 5.96 -0.89
C ALA A 61 -2.79 5.74 0.52
N THR A 62 -1.49 5.44 0.66
CA THR A 62 -0.86 5.22 1.97
C THR A 62 -0.87 6.50 2.80
N LEU A 63 -0.48 7.64 2.21
CA LEU A 63 -0.49 8.93 2.90
C LEU A 63 -1.90 9.29 3.38
N ALA A 64 -2.89 9.17 2.49
CA ALA A 64 -4.27 9.51 2.83
C ALA A 64 -4.85 8.56 3.90
N ALA A 65 -4.47 7.27 3.88
CA ALA A 65 -4.87 6.32 4.91
C ALA A 65 -4.21 6.61 6.28
N VAL A 66 -2.93 7.00 6.29
CA VAL A 66 -2.21 7.45 7.50
C VAL A 66 -2.88 8.68 8.10
N GLU A 67 -3.18 9.69 7.28
CA GLU A 67 -3.86 10.91 7.72
C GLU A 67 -5.28 10.62 8.24
N ALA A 68 -6.03 9.76 7.56
CA ALA A 68 -7.41 9.41 7.94
C ALA A 68 -7.48 8.50 9.18
N GLY A 69 -6.53 7.58 9.34
CA GLY A 69 -6.46 6.65 10.46
C GLY A 69 -6.01 7.31 11.76
N GLY A 70 -5.34 8.46 11.67
CA GLY A 70 -4.79 9.18 12.80
C GLY A 70 -3.69 8.39 13.54
N GLU A 71 -3.25 8.90 14.68
CA GLU A 71 -2.16 8.33 15.48
C GLU A 71 -2.39 6.86 15.89
N SER A 72 -3.64 6.41 15.99
CA SER A 72 -3.95 5.03 16.39
C SER A 72 -3.61 3.99 15.32
N GLU A 73 -3.62 4.38 14.03
CA GLU A 73 -3.53 3.46 12.90
C GLU A 73 -2.41 3.83 11.92
N SER A 74 -1.77 4.99 12.09
CA SER A 74 -0.73 5.54 11.22
C SER A 74 0.41 4.55 10.98
N ASP A 75 0.91 3.92 12.03
CA ASP A 75 2.01 2.96 11.95
C ASP A 75 1.61 1.72 11.14
N ALA A 76 0.40 1.20 11.36
CA ALA A 76 -0.10 0.02 10.65
C ALA A 76 -0.32 0.30 9.16
N PHE A 77 -0.86 1.48 8.81
CA PHE A 77 -0.96 1.92 7.41
C PHE A 77 0.41 2.13 6.77
N ALA A 78 1.37 2.70 7.49
CA ALA A 78 2.73 2.89 6.99
C ALA A 78 3.41 1.56 6.66
N MET A 79 3.35 0.59 7.58
CA MET A 79 3.89 -0.76 7.33
C MET A 79 3.20 -1.43 6.14
N ALA A 80 1.86 -1.35 6.07
CA ALA A 80 1.09 -1.96 4.99
C ALA A 80 1.39 -1.32 3.63
N GLY A 81 1.56 0.00 3.57
CA GLY A 81 1.89 0.73 2.34
C GLY A 81 3.28 0.37 1.82
N ILE A 82 4.28 0.28 2.70
CA ILE A 82 5.63 -0.17 2.35
C ILE A 82 5.60 -1.63 1.86
N ALA A 83 4.88 -2.51 2.57
CA ALA A 83 4.75 -3.92 2.21
C ALA A 83 4.04 -4.14 0.86
N SER A 84 3.15 -3.21 0.47
CA SER A 84 2.39 -3.27 -0.78
C SER A 84 3.19 -2.80 -2.01
N ALA A 85 4.39 -2.24 -1.81
CA ALA A 85 5.23 -1.79 -2.91
C ALA A 85 5.70 -2.96 -3.79
N THR A 86 5.68 -2.75 -5.10
CA THR A 86 6.05 -3.77 -6.08
C THR A 86 7.55 -3.80 -6.38
N SER A 87 8.28 -2.79 -5.90
CA SER A 87 9.72 -2.68 -6.07
C SER A 87 10.37 -1.91 -4.92
N LEU A 88 11.65 -2.16 -4.67
CA LEU A 88 12.41 -1.43 -3.65
C LEU A 88 12.38 0.09 -3.83
N PRO A 89 12.55 0.67 -5.04
CA PRO A 89 12.44 2.11 -5.21
C PRO A 89 11.04 2.67 -4.86
N GLU A 90 9.98 1.89 -5.09
CA GLU A 90 8.62 2.29 -4.72
C GLU A 90 8.43 2.26 -3.19
N ALA A 91 8.94 1.22 -2.52
CA ALA A 91 8.94 1.11 -1.07
C ALA A 91 9.70 2.28 -0.40
N GLU A 92 10.89 2.58 -0.91
CA GLU A 92 11.70 3.72 -0.46
C GLU A 92 10.98 5.05 -0.67
N ALA A 93 10.27 5.22 -1.80
CA ALA A 93 9.49 6.42 -2.07
C ALA A 93 8.31 6.59 -1.10
N VAL A 94 7.60 5.51 -0.76
CA VAL A 94 6.54 5.53 0.26
C VAL A 94 7.12 5.91 1.62
N ALA A 95 8.20 5.24 2.07
CA ALA A 95 8.84 5.53 3.34
C ALA A 95 9.36 6.98 3.41
N ALA A 96 9.98 7.49 2.33
CA ALA A 96 10.50 8.85 2.27
C ALA A 96 9.40 9.93 2.40
N VAL A 97 8.22 9.69 1.85
CA VAL A 97 7.07 10.60 2.01
C VAL A 97 6.56 10.56 3.45
N LEU A 98 6.40 9.35 4.02
CA LEU A 98 5.89 9.16 5.38
C LEU A 98 6.81 9.72 6.47
N ARG A 99 8.12 9.88 6.21
CA ARG A 99 9.05 10.58 7.12
C ARG A 99 8.67 12.03 7.42
N ASN A 100 7.77 12.64 6.64
CA ASN A 100 7.26 13.99 6.89
C ASN A 100 5.88 13.99 7.58
N THR A 101 5.43 12.83 8.06
CA THR A 101 4.18 12.63 8.79
C THR A 101 4.45 12.28 10.25
N ASP A 102 3.40 12.07 11.04
CA ASP A 102 3.52 11.72 12.46
C ASP A 102 3.83 10.22 12.72
N VAL A 103 4.14 9.44 11.68
CA VAL A 103 4.55 8.03 11.80
C VAL A 103 5.94 7.92 12.46
N ASP A 104 6.12 6.98 13.38
CA ASP A 104 7.40 6.74 14.03
C ASP A 104 8.47 6.30 13.02
N GLU A 105 9.62 6.97 13.00
CA GLU A 105 10.74 6.65 12.10
C GLU A 105 11.23 5.20 12.26
N ASN A 106 11.20 4.65 13.49
CA ASN A 106 11.58 3.25 13.74
C ASN A 106 10.60 2.27 13.09
N VAL A 107 9.32 2.62 12.98
CA VAL A 107 8.33 1.80 12.27
C VAL A 107 8.62 1.78 10.79
N LEU A 108 8.96 2.93 10.20
CA LEU A 108 9.34 3.03 8.79
C LEU A 108 10.59 2.22 8.49
N ASP A 109 11.62 2.33 9.32
CA ASP A 109 12.86 1.58 9.17
C ASP A 109 12.63 0.07 9.32
N THR A 110 11.85 -0.34 10.32
CA THR A 110 11.46 -1.75 10.52
C THR A 110 10.68 -2.30 9.33
N ALA A 111 9.72 -1.55 8.80
CA ALA A 111 8.94 -1.95 7.63
C ALA A 111 9.81 -2.11 6.38
N MET A 112 10.77 -1.20 6.17
CA MET A 112 11.73 -1.28 5.07
C MET A 112 12.66 -2.48 5.21
N GLU A 113 13.15 -2.77 6.41
CA GLU A 113 13.97 -3.97 6.67
C GLU A 113 13.18 -5.25 6.36
N GLN A 114 11.93 -5.33 6.81
CA GLN A 114 11.05 -6.47 6.52
C GLN A 114 10.78 -6.61 5.02
N TYR A 115 10.54 -5.49 4.32
CA TYR A 115 10.35 -5.47 2.87
C TYR A 115 11.57 -6.01 2.13
N VAL A 116 12.77 -5.51 2.47
CA VAL A 116 14.03 -5.98 1.86
C VAL A 116 14.26 -7.45 2.15
N GLN A 117 13.99 -7.92 3.37
CA GLN A 117 14.09 -9.33 3.71
C GLN A 117 13.14 -10.18 2.87
N LEU A 118 11.90 -9.75 2.66
CA LEU A 118 10.92 -10.46 1.85
C LEU A 118 11.35 -10.52 0.37
N MET A 119 11.81 -9.40 -0.18
CA MET A 119 12.23 -9.31 -1.59
C MET A 119 13.58 -9.99 -1.87
N SER A 120 14.42 -10.17 -0.85
CA SER A 120 15.70 -10.88 -0.95
C SER A 120 15.58 -12.38 -0.76
N GLN A 121 14.40 -12.91 -0.41
CA GLN A 121 14.21 -14.35 -0.35
C GLN A 121 14.36 -14.93 -1.76
N PRO A 122 15.28 -15.88 -1.98
CA PRO A 122 15.24 -16.64 -3.21
C PRO A 122 13.88 -17.32 -3.25
N PHE A 123 13.11 -17.12 -4.33
CA PHE A 123 11.97 -17.99 -4.61
C PHE A 123 12.53 -19.40 -4.72
N ILE A 124 12.50 -20.15 -3.62
CA ILE A 124 12.68 -21.59 -3.67
C ILE A 124 11.44 -22.05 -4.44
N ASN A 125 11.59 -22.17 -5.75
CA ASN A 125 10.82 -23.14 -6.52
C ASN A 125 11.19 -24.49 -5.89
N SER A 126 10.52 -24.84 -4.80
CA SER A 126 10.39 -26.22 -4.40
C SER A 126 9.50 -26.82 -5.46
N ASP A 127 10.12 -27.24 -6.57
CA ASP A 127 9.61 -28.36 -7.35
C ASP A 127 9.42 -29.48 -6.34
N ALA A 128 8.18 -29.60 -5.89
CA ALA A 128 7.70 -30.66 -5.06
C ALA A 128 7.61 -31.93 -5.93
N VAL A 129 8.75 -32.59 -6.10
CA VAL A 129 8.95 -33.99 -6.48
C VAL A 129 10.27 -34.36 -5.80
N ASP A 130 10.39 -35.20 -4.79
CA ASP A 130 9.57 -36.30 -4.29
C ASP A 130 9.78 -36.42 -2.76
N THR A 131 8.70 -36.76 -2.06
CA THR A 131 8.53 -37.08 -0.64
C THR A 131 9.71 -37.78 0.09
N PRO A 132 10.10 -37.34 1.30
CA PRO A 132 10.85 -38.17 2.23
C PRO A 132 9.91 -38.89 3.21
N GLY A 133 9.79 -40.22 3.08
CA GLY A 133 9.29 -41.09 4.15
C GLY A 133 8.22 -42.10 3.74
N GLY A 134 8.56 -43.39 3.82
CA GLY A 134 7.59 -44.48 3.74
C GLY A 134 8.27 -45.84 3.67
N GLY A 135 8.51 -46.44 4.83
CA GLY A 135 9.07 -47.78 4.97
C GLY A 135 8.21 -48.86 4.29
N GLY A 136 8.87 -49.97 3.99
CA GLY A 136 8.43 -50.97 3.02
C GLY A 136 7.15 -51.74 3.35
N LEU A 137 6.59 -52.31 2.29
CA LEU A 137 5.78 -53.53 2.34
C LEU A 137 6.16 -54.41 1.14
N SER A 138 6.43 -55.65 1.49
CA SER A 138 6.93 -56.77 0.70
C SER A 138 6.11 -57.06 -0.56
N SER A 139 6.78 -57.15 -1.71
CA SER A 139 6.28 -57.98 -2.82
C SER A 139 6.71 -59.43 -2.56
N PRO A 140 5.79 -60.42 -2.58
CA PRO A 140 6.13 -61.81 -2.38
C PRO A 140 6.93 -62.34 -3.58
N VAL A 141 8.10 -62.92 -3.31
CA VAL A 141 8.77 -63.83 -4.25
C VAL A 141 7.85 -65.05 -4.40
N SER A 142 7.25 -65.23 -5.57
CA SER A 142 6.58 -66.48 -5.92
C SER A 142 7.63 -67.57 -6.20
N PRO A 143 7.43 -68.82 -5.75
CA PRO A 143 8.40 -69.89 -5.96
C PRO A 143 8.36 -70.41 -7.40
N ALA A 144 9.50 -70.96 -7.82
CA ALA A 144 9.76 -71.50 -9.14
C ALA A 144 8.82 -72.65 -9.57
N ASN A 145 8.59 -72.75 -10.88
CA ASN A 145 8.48 -74.01 -11.61
C ASN A 145 8.98 -73.81 -13.05
#